data_AF-A0A7J9GFK5-F1
#
_entry.id   AF-A0A7J9GFK5-F1
#
_cell.length_a   1.000
_cell.length_b   1.000
_cell.length_c   1.000
_cell.angle_alpha   90.00
_cell.angle_beta   90.00
_cell.angle_gamma   90.00
#
_symmetry.space_group_name_H-M   'P 1'
#
loop_
_entity.id
_entity.type
_entity.pdbx_description
1 polymer ?
#
loop_
_entity_poly.entity_id
_entity_poly.type
_entity_poly.pdbx_seq_one_letter_code
_entity_poly.pdbx_strand_id
1 'polypeptide(L)'
;MNPKYTEFKFPQIKAHPWHKIFNRKIPPEALDLVSRLLQYSPNLRCTAIEACAHPFFDDLRDPTACLPNGRALPPLFDFTAQELAGASPELRQRLIPEHARA
;
A
#
# COMPACT_ATOMS: atom_id res chain seq x y z
N MET A 1 -17.47 4.14 -9.02
CA MET A 1 -18.62 5.05 -8.92
C MET A 1 -19.78 4.49 -9.73
N ASN A 2 -21.02 4.71 -9.29
CA ASN A 2 -22.21 4.13 -9.92
C ASN A 2 -22.61 4.96 -11.18
N PRO A 3 -22.56 4.37 -12.39
CA PRO A 3 -22.92 5.07 -13.63
C PRO A 3 -24.37 5.58 -13.66
N LYS A 4 -25.26 4.97 -12.86
CA LYS A 4 -26.68 5.35 -12.77
C LYS A 4 -26.94 6.52 -11.83
N TYR A 5 -25.90 7.09 -11.21
CA TYR A 5 -26.01 8.10 -10.15
C TYR A 5 -25.28 9.38 -10.55
N THR A 6 -25.83 10.10 -11.53
CA THR A 6 -25.23 11.29 -12.15
C THR A 6 -25.93 12.61 -11.77
N GLU A 7 -27.19 12.56 -11.33
CA GLU A 7 -28.05 13.76 -11.22
C GLU A 7 -28.13 14.38 -9.81
N PHE A 8 -27.43 13.81 -8.82
CA PHE A 8 -27.46 14.37 -7.47
C PHE A 8 -26.51 15.56 -7.35
N LYS A 9 -27.06 16.75 -7.06
CA LYS A 9 -26.27 17.95 -6.79
C LYS A 9 -25.75 17.92 -5.36
N PHE A 10 -24.49 17.52 -5.20
CA PHE A 10 -23.79 17.66 -3.93
C PHE A 10 -23.29 19.10 -3.73
N PRO A 11 -23.22 19.58 -2.48
CA PRO A 11 -22.44 20.77 -2.19
C PRO A 11 -20.97 20.54 -2.61
N GLN A 12 -20.36 21.53 -3.23
CA GLN A 12 -18.95 21.45 -3.62
C GLN A 12 -18.06 21.60 -2.38
N ILE A 13 -17.69 20.47 -1.79
CA ILE A 13 -16.73 20.41 -0.70
C ILE A 13 -15.34 20.25 -1.31
N LYS A 14 -14.45 21.20 -1.04
CA LYS A 14 -13.04 21.08 -1.44
C LYS A 14 -12.39 19.96 -0.66
N ALA A 15 -11.56 19.17 -1.34
CA ALA A 15 -10.77 18.15 -0.68
C ALA A 15 -9.91 18.79 0.43
N HIS A 16 -10.03 18.25 1.64
CA HIS A 16 -9.13 18.62 2.73
C HIS A 16 -7.77 17.98 2.48
N PRO A 17 -6.67 18.75 2.47
CA PRO A 17 -5.35 18.19 2.24
C PRO A 17 -4.99 17.17 3.31
N TRP A 18 -4.41 16.03 2.90
CA TRP A 18 -4.07 14.95 3.83
C TRP A 18 -3.14 15.38 4.97
N HIS A 19 -2.18 16.28 4.71
CA HIS A 19 -1.28 16.83 5.73
C HIS A 19 -1.96 17.71 6.78
N LYS A 20 -3.22 18.12 6.56
CA LYS A 20 -4.05 18.81 7.58
C LYS A 20 -4.93 17.83 8.36
N ILE A 21 -5.24 16.68 7.78
CA ILE A 21 -6.03 15.61 8.42
C ILE A 21 -5.12 14.83 9.38
N PHE A 22 -3.92 14.48 8.91
CA PHE A 22 -2.94 13.77 9.68
C PHE A 22 -2.00 14.75 10.39
N ASN A 23 -1.85 14.60 11.70
CA ASN A 23 -0.90 15.39 12.48
C ASN A 23 0.54 15.17 11.97
N ARG A 24 1.44 16.14 12.20
CA ARG A 24 2.84 16.24 11.72
C ARG A 24 3.77 15.03 11.91
N LYS A 25 3.31 13.91 12.48
CA LYS A 25 4.10 12.72 12.80
C LYS A 25 4.00 11.59 11.77
N ILE A 26 3.21 11.74 10.71
CA ILE A 26 3.04 10.68 9.71
C ILE A 26 4.19 10.70 8.68
N PRO A 27 4.84 9.54 8.42
CA PRO A 27 5.83 9.42 7.34
C PRO A 27 5.23 9.78 5.97
N PRO A 28 5.95 10.49 5.10
CA PRO A 28 5.46 10.86 3.77
C PRO A 28 5.06 9.65 2.92
N GLU A 29 5.70 8.50 3.11
CA GLU A 29 5.41 7.23 2.43
C GLU A 29 4.04 6.67 2.83
N ALA A 30 3.66 6.81 4.10
CA ALA A 30 2.35 6.40 4.59
C ALA A 30 1.25 7.26 3.96
N LEU A 31 1.52 8.57 3.82
CA LEU A 31 0.60 9.51 3.19
C LEU A 31 0.38 9.17 1.70
N ASP A 32 1.46 8.85 0.99
CA ASP A 32 1.41 8.45 -0.42
C ASP A 32 0.58 7.18 -0.59
N LEU A 33 0.82 6.15 0.23
CA LEU A 33 0.06 4.90 0.20
C LEU A 33 -1.44 5.13 0.41
N VAL A 34 -1.80 5.91 1.43
CA VAL A 34 -3.21 6.24 1.74
C VAL A 34 -3.86 6.97 0.56
N SER A 35 -3.15 7.89 -0.08
CA SER A 35 -3.65 8.64 -1.23
C SER A 35 -3.93 7.76 -2.46
N ARG A 36 -3.15 6.68 -2.64
CA ARG A 36 -3.34 5.69 -3.72
C ARG A 36 -4.48 4.73 -3.42
N LEU A 37 -4.72 4.40 -2.15
CA LEU A 37 -5.81 3.52 -1.73
C LEU A 37 -7.17 4.23 -1.74
N LEU A 38 -7.22 5.44 -1.18
CA LEU A 38 -8.46 6.20 -0.99
C LEU A 38 -8.82 7.04 -2.21
N GLN A 39 -8.92 6.39 -3.37
CA GLN A 39 -9.36 6.98 -4.62
C GLN A 39 -10.84 6.67 -4.90
N TYR A 40 -11.59 7.71 -5.29
CA TYR A 40 -13.00 7.56 -5.69
C TYR A 40 -13.15 6.67 -6.93
N SER A 41 -12.27 6.85 -7.91
CA SER A 41 -12.22 6.05 -9.12
C SER A 41 -11.61 4.67 -8.81
N PRO A 42 -12.34 3.56 -8.99
CA PRO A 42 -11.82 2.23 -8.66
C PRO A 42 -10.59 1.86 -9.49
N ASN A 43 -10.52 2.33 -10.75
CA ASN A 43 -9.41 2.05 -11.66
C ASN A 43 -8.12 2.81 -11.31
N LEU A 44 -8.21 3.85 -10.46
CA LEU A 44 -7.04 4.60 -9.99
C LEU A 44 -6.52 4.08 -8.64
N ARG A 45 -7.24 3.14 -8.01
CA ARG A 45 -6.76 2.54 -6.76
C ARG A 45 -5.60 1.62 -7.07
N CYS A 46 -4.56 1.68 -6.25
CA CYS A 46 -3.53 0.66 -6.30
C CYS A 46 -4.14 -0.72 -5.97
N THR A 47 -3.61 -1.74 -6.63
CA THR A 47 -3.95 -3.13 -6.35
C THR A 47 -3.34 -3.57 -5.02
N ALA A 48 -3.87 -4.64 -4.43
CA ALA A 48 -3.35 -5.17 -3.17
C ALA A 48 -1.86 -5.52 -3.28
N ILE A 49 -1.44 -6.10 -4.41
CA ILE A 49 -0.05 -6.53 -4.60
C ILE A 49 0.91 -5.35 -4.81
N GLU A 50 0.45 -4.29 -5.48
CA GLU A 50 1.21 -3.03 -5.60
C GLU A 50 1.33 -2.32 -4.26
N ALA A 51 0.26 -2.32 -3.45
CA ALA A 51 0.28 -1.78 -2.10
C ALA A 51 1.26 -2.57 -1.21
N CYS A 52 1.26 -3.90 -1.31
CA CYS A 52 2.23 -4.76 -0.62
C CYS A 52 3.67 -4.49 -1.06
N ALA A 53 3.92 -3.98 -2.27
CA ALA A 53 5.24 -3.61 -2.77
C ALA A 53 5.65 -2.15 -2.47
N HIS A 54 4.81 -1.39 -1.75
CA HIS A 54 5.02 0.03 -1.50
C HIS A 54 6.24 0.28 -0.59
N PRO A 55 6.97 1.42 -0.76
CA PRO A 55 8.11 1.79 0.08
C PRO A 55 7.79 1.92 1.57
N PHE A 56 6.53 2.20 1.91
CA PHE A 56 6.07 2.23 3.30
C PHE A 56 6.36 0.92 4.06
N PHE A 57 6.45 -0.21 3.34
CA PHE A 57 6.76 -1.52 3.92
C PHE A 57 8.23 -1.93 3.72
N ASP A 58 9.11 -1.03 3.25
CA ASP A 58 10.54 -1.37 3.04
C ASP A 58 11.22 -1.75 4.35
N ASP A 59 10.83 -1.15 5.47
CA ASP A 59 11.33 -1.50 6.81
C ASP A 59 11.04 -2.97 7.18
N LEU A 60 9.98 -3.57 6.67
CA LEU A 60 9.67 -4.99 6.91
C LEU A 60 10.54 -5.93 6.07
N ARG A 61 11.17 -5.41 5.02
CA ARG A 61 12.08 -6.13 4.11
C ARG A 61 13.54 -6.02 4.52
N ASP A 62 13.84 -5.30 5.59
CA ASP A 62 15.18 -5.27 6.16
C ASP A 62 15.42 -6.60 6.91
N PRO A 63 16.52 -7.33 6.63
CA PRO A 63 16.85 -8.56 7.36
C PRO A 63 17.07 -8.35 8.87
N THR A 64 17.32 -7.12 9.31
CA THR A 64 17.50 -6.75 10.72
C THR A 64 16.19 -6.37 11.41
N ALA A 65 15.07 -6.31 10.68
CA ALA A 65 13.79 -5.92 11.21
C ALA A 65 13.27 -6.94 12.24
N CYS A 66 12.85 -6.42 13.38
CA CYS A 66 12.26 -7.20 14.46
C CYS A 66 11.02 -6.50 15.00
N LEU A 67 10.16 -7.26 15.66
CA LEU A 67 9.01 -6.71 16.36
C LEU A 67 9.51 -5.81 17.52
N PRO A 68 8.71 -4.82 17.98
CA PRO A 68 9.10 -3.95 19.10
C PRO A 68 9.41 -4.68 20.42
N ASN A 69 9.02 -5.95 20.53
CA ASN A 69 9.33 -6.84 21.65
C ASN A 69 10.63 -7.65 21.45
N GLY A 70 11.38 -7.41 20.36
CA GLY A 70 12.61 -8.12 20.01
C GLY A 70 12.41 -9.48 19.35
N ARG A 71 11.17 -9.94 19.10
CA ARG A 71 10.92 -11.20 18.40
C ARG A 71 11.10 -11.03 16.88
N ALA A 72 11.43 -12.12 16.21
CA ALA A 72 11.46 -12.16 14.75
C ALA A 72 10.07 -11.85 14.16
N LEU A 73 10.06 -11.26 12.97
CA LEU A 73 8.85 -11.06 12.19
C LEU A 73 8.21 -12.42 11.83
N PRO A 74 6.88 -12.48 11.67
CA PRO A 74 6.21 -13.66 11.11
C PRO A 74 6.69 -13.93 9.67
N PRO A 75 6.35 -15.08 9.06
CA PRO A 75 6.54 -15.27 7.63
C PRO A 75 5.73 -14.19 6.87
N LEU A 76 6.44 -13.34 6.14
CA LEU A 76 5.87 -12.21 5.37
C LEU A 76 6.08 -12.37 3.85
N PHE A 77 6.98 -13.25 3.43
CA PHE A 77 7.46 -13.36 2.05
C PHE A 77 7.18 -14.74 1.43
N ASP A 78 6.37 -15.57 2.08
CA ASP A 78 5.94 -16.90 1.66
C ASP A 78 4.80 -16.87 0.62
N PHE A 79 4.94 -16.02 -0.39
CA PHE A 79 3.94 -15.87 -1.44
C PHE A 79 3.80 -17.13 -2.29
N THR A 80 2.55 -17.56 -2.48
CA THR A 80 2.21 -18.65 -3.39
C THR A 80 2.23 -18.21 -4.86
N ALA A 81 2.39 -19.16 -5.78
CA ALA A 81 2.33 -18.86 -7.22
C ALA A 81 0.99 -18.21 -7.65
N GLN A 82 -0.10 -18.56 -6.96
CA GLN A 82 -1.42 -17.97 -7.20
C GLN A 82 -1.49 -16.50 -6.76
N GLU A 83 -0.87 -16.16 -5.64
CA GLU A 83 -0.80 -14.76 -5.17
C GLU A 83 0.03 -13.88 -6.10
N LEU A 84 1.10 -14.44 -6.67
CA LEU A 84 1.98 -13.74 -7.61
C LEU A 84 1.47 -13.74 -9.06
N ALA A 85 0.37 -14.44 -9.37
CA ALA A 85 -0.12 -14.61 -10.73
C ALA A 85 -0.44 -13.26 -11.42
N GLY A 86 -0.86 -12.25 -10.65
CA GLY A 86 -1.13 -10.89 -11.14
C GLY A 86 0.04 -9.90 -11.02
N ALA A 87 1.17 -10.29 -10.43
CA ALA A 87 2.31 -9.40 -10.23
C ALA A 87 3.26 -9.40 -11.42
N SER A 88 3.69 -8.20 -11.84
CA SER A 88 4.77 -8.04 -12.81
C SER A 88 6.10 -8.58 -12.24
N PRO A 89 7.08 -8.95 -13.09
CA PRO A 89 8.39 -9.41 -12.63
C PRO A 89 9.10 -8.42 -11.69
N GLU A 90 8.95 -7.12 -11.95
CA GLU A 90 9.49 -6.04 -11.12
C GLU A 90 8.84 -6.00 -9.72
N LEU A 91 7.52 -6.16 -9.65
CA LEU A 91 6.81 -6.23 -8.37
C LEU A 91 7.24 -7.45 -7.56
N ARG A 92 7.41 -8.61 -8.21
CA ARG A 92 7.91 -9.82 -7.54
C ARG A 92 9.29 -9.62 -6.93
N GLN A 93 10.18 -8.91 -7.63
CA GLN A 93 11.51 -8.58 -7.12
C GLN A 93 11.47 -7.64 -5.91
N ARG A 94 10.49 -6.71 -5.85
CA ARG A 94 10.29 -5.85 -4.66
C ARG A 94 9.56 -6.55 -3.52
N LEU A 95 8.66 -7.47 -3.81
CA LEU A 95 7.90 -8.21 -2.80
C LEU A 95 8.77 -9.23 -2.07
N ILE A 96 9.66 -9.91 -2.78
CA ILE A 96 10.53 -10.96 -2.22
C ILE A 96 11.98 -10.44 -2.16
N PRO A 97 12.43 -10.00 -0.97
CA PRO A 97 13.80 -9.50 -0.79
C PRO A 97 14.83 -10.63 -0.96
N GLU A 98 16.07 -10.28 -1.29
CA GLU A 98 17.11 -11.27 -1.63
C GLU A 98 17.37 -12.29 -0.52
N HIS A 99 17.32 -11.87 0.74
CA HIS A 99 17.51 -12.75 1.90
C HIS A 99 16.36 -13.76 2.11
N ALA A 100 15.20 -13.52 1.49
CA ALA A 100 14.03 -14.40 1.56
C ALA A 100 13.88 -15.27 0.31
N ARG A 101 14.76 -15.10 -0.70
CA ARG A 101 14.81 -15.99 -1.87
C ARG A 101 15.48 -17.29 -1.44
N ALA A 102 14.69 -18.35 -1.31
CA ALA A 102 15.18 -19.71 -1.09
C ALA A 102 15.94 -20.25 -2.31
#